data_AF-A0A558J177-F1
#
_entry.id   AF-A0A558J177-F1
#
_cell.length_a   1.000
_cell.length_b   1.000
_cell.length_c   1.000
_cell.angle_alpha   90.00
_cell.angle_beta   90.00
_cell.angle_gamma   90.00
#
_symmetry.space_group_name_H-M   'P 1'
#
loop_
_entity.id
_entity.type
_entity.pdbx_description
1 polymer ?
#
loop_
_entity_poly.entity_id
_entity_poly.type
_entity_poly.pdbx_seq_one_letter_code
_entity_poly.pdbx_strand_id
1 'polypeptide(L)'
;MKTQTATLSEAHWDDIIALTERGKSDITEFLPFAERDGYTEEEVKNLERLLNGEASSLLSSQLASSKVTRTYTAFCHATNGIGTIWIGTIEVPIQDYREDEQESATYQARCACARDWGRHIDPESESPREDICEIVCMGLAEGDVSIAMWNDSHLE
;
A
#
# COMPACT_ATOMS: atom_id res chain seq x y z
N MET A 1 -2.02 5.72 12.81
CA MET A 1 -1.07 4.65 12.42
C MET A 1 -1.45 3.37 13.16
N LYS A 2 -1.97 2.35 12.47
CA LYS A 2 -2.18 1.03 13.09
C LYS A 2 -0.86 0.27 13.06
N THR A 3 -0.26 0.05 14.22
CA THR A 3 0.87 -0.86 14.37
C THR A 3 0.40 -2.26 14.03
N GLN A 4 0.90 -2.84 12.95
CA GLN A 4 0.62 -4.23 12.61
C GLN A 4 1.47 -5.12 13.52
N THR A 5 0.84 -5.73 14.52
CA THR A 5 1.46 -6.73 15.38
C THR A 5 1.28 -8.11 14.74
N ALA A 6 2.39 -8.70 14.29
CA ALA A 6 2.44 -10.10 13.85
C ALA A 6 2.21 -11.04 15.04
N THR A 7 1.28 -11.99 14.91
CA THR A 7 1.04 -13.00 15.95
C THR A 7 1.98 -14.17 15.70
N LEU A 8 3.21 -14.07 16.21
CA LEU A 8 4.24 -15.10 16.13
C LEU A 8 4.49 -15.70 17.52
N SER A 9 4.95 -16.95 17.56
CA SER A 9 5.42 -17.58 18.80
C SER A 9 6.71 -16.91 19.28
N GLU A 10 7.04 -17.06 20.56
CA GLU A 10 8.26 -16.49 21.16
C GLU A 10 9.52 -16.97 20.41
N ALA A 11 9.58 -18.26 20.07
CA ALA A 11 10.68 -18.83 19.27
C ALA A 11 10.80 -18.23 17.86
N HIS A 12 9.69 -17.85 17.23
CA HIS A 12 9.72 -17.18 15.92
C HIS A 12 10.19 -15.73 16.04
N TRP A 13 9.85 -15.04 17.13
CA TRP A 13 10.37 -13.71 17.40
C TRP A 13 11.87 -13.72 17.69
N ASP A 14 12.36 -14.73 18.42
CA ASP A 14 13.79 -14.90 18.67
C ASP A 14 14.58 -15.09 17.36
N ASP A 15 14.05 -15.90 16.43
CA ASP A 15 14.65 -16.11 15.11
C ASP A 15 14.67 -14.81 14.27
N ILE A 16 13.62 -13.98 14.32
CA ILE A 16 13.56 -12.69 13.60
C ILE A 16 14.52 -11.66 14.21
N ILE A 17 14.60 -11.59 15.54
CA ILE A 17 15.52 -10.69 16.24
C ILE A 17 16.96 -11.09 15.91
N ALA A 18 17.27 -12.40 15.92
CA ALA A 18 18.59 -12.90 15.54
C ALA A 18 18.97 -12.50 14.10
N LEU A 19 18.06 -12.64 13.13
CA LEU A 19 18.28 -12.18 11.75
C LEU A 19 18.51 -10.66 11.67
N THR A 20 17.73 -9.88 12.40
CA THR A 20 17.80 -8.42 12.36
C THR A 20 19.08 -7.88 12.97
N GLU A 21 19.48 -8.40 14.14
CA GLU A 21 20.74 -8.01 14.78
C GLU A 21 21.95 -8.45 13.96
N ARG A 22 21.88 -9.62 13.31
CA ARG A 22 22.93 -10.07 12.38
C ARG A 22 23.07 -9.14 11.19
N GLY A 23 21.97 -8.82 10.50
CA GLY A 23 21.99 -7.90 9.36
C GLY A 23 22.50 -6.50 9.71
N LYS A 24 22.22 -6.01 10.93
CA LYS A 24 22.82 -4.76 11.42
C LYS A 24 24.33 -4.86 11.60
N SER A 25 24.82 -5.98 12.13
CA SER A 25 26.25 -6.27 12.25
C SER A 25 26.90 -6.30 10.86
N ASP A 26 26.31 -7.04 9.91
CA ASP A 26 26.86 -7.20 8.57
C ASP A 26 26.93 -5.87 7.80
N ILE A 27 25.94 -4.98 7.97
CA ILE A 27 25.97 -3.62 7.40
C ILE A 27 27.05 -2.76 8.05
N THR A 28 27.23 -2.89 9.36
CA THR A 28 28.19 -2.08 10.13
C THR A 28 29.62 -2.53 9.88
N GLU A 29 29.83 -3.83 9.68
CA GLU A 29 31.12 -4.47 9.48
C GLU A 29 31.43 -4.70 7.99
N PHE A 30 30.60 -4.17 7.09
CA PHE A 30 30.78 -4.31 5.65
C PHE A 30 32.10 -3.70 5.18
N LEU A 31 32.98 -4.55 4.64
CA LEU A 31 34.28 -4.16 4.08
C LEU A 31 34.28 -4.45 2.58
N PRO A 32 34.25 -3.41 1.70
CA PRO A 32 34.09 -3.60 0.25
C PRO A 32 35.26 -4.32 -0.47
N PHE A 33 36.31 -4.74 0.26
CA PHE A 33 37.50 -5.40 -0.27
C PHE A 33 38.11 -6.43 0.71
N ALA A 34 37.28 -7.09 1.53
CA ALA A 34 37.78 -8.15 2.42
C ALA A 34 38.31 -9.36 1.61
N GLU A 35 39.49 -9.89 1.98
CA GLU A 35 40.07 -11.10 1.35
C GLU A 35 39.27 -12.38 1.65
N ARG A 36 38.38 -12.32 2.65
CA ARG A 36 37.36 -13.32 2.93
C ARG A 36 36.04 -12.61 3.20
N ASP A 37 35.20 -12.56 2.18
CA ASP A 37 33.76 -12.64 2.40
C ASP A 37 33.47 -14.09 2.80
N GLY A 38 33.00 -14.34 4.00
CA GLY A 38 32.67 -15.73 4.30
C GLY A 38 32.18 -15.94 5.69
N TYR A 39 30.85 -15.88 5.82
CA TYR A 39 30.15 -16.71 6.78
C TYR A 39 30.78 -18.11 6.81
N THR A 40 31.09 -18.58 8.01
CA THR A 40 31.48 -19.97 8.22
C THR A 40 30.37 -20.91 7.74
N GLU A 41 30.69 -22.17 7.42
CA GLU A 41 29.67 -23.15 7.01
C GLU A 41 28.55 -23.31 8.06
N GLU A 42 28.86 -23.12 9.34
CA GLU A 42 27.90 -23.14 10.44
C GLU A 42 26.98 -21.92 10.43
N GLU A 43 27.52 -20.73 10.13
CA GLU A 43 26.74 -19.51 9.98
C GLU A 43 25.85 -19.55 8.73
N VAL A 44 26.35 -20.08 7.61
CA VAL A 44 25.54 -20.30 6.40
C VAL A 44 24.38 -21.25 6.69
N LYS A 45 24.65 -22.39 7.35
CA LYS A 45 23.58 -23.34 7.74
C LYS A 45 22.56 -22.72 8.69
N ASN A 46 23.01 -21.89 9.64
CA ASN A 46 22.09 -21.21 10.56
C ASN A 46 21.27 -20.13 9.83
N LEU A 47 21.87 -19.38 8.90
CA LEU A 47 21.15 -18.42 8.05
C LEU A 47 20.14 -19.12 7.14
N GLU A 48 20.51 -20.23 6.52
CA GLU A 48 19.59 -21.04 5.71
C GLU A 48 18.44 -21.60 6.56
N ARG A 49 18.69 -22.01 7.81
CA ARG A 49 17.64 -22.42 8.75
C ARG A 49 16.70 -21.27 9.10
N LEU A 50 17.25 -20.08 9.34
CA LEU A 50 16.47 -18.89 9.71
C LEU A 50 15.64 -18.36 8.52
N LEU A 51 16.22 -18.34 7.31
CA LEU A 51 15.58 -17.90 6.08
C LEU A 51 14.52 -18.89 5.58
N ASN A 52 14.80 -20.19 5.63
CA ASN A 52 13.84 -21.23 5.26
C ASN A 52 12.93 -21.66 6.43
N GLY A 53 13.09 -21.02 7.60
CA GLY A 53 12.34 -21.31 8.80
C GLY A 53 10.87 -20.91 8.67
N GLU A 54 10.02 -21.63 9.39
CA GLU A 54 8.58 -21.37 9.43
C GLU A 54 8.27 -19.93 9.90
N ALA A 55 9.12 -19.34 10.75
CA ALA A 55 9.03 -17.95 11.18
C ALA A 55 9.12 -16.95 10.01
N SER A 56 10.07 -17.12 9.09
CA SER A 56 10.26 -16.25 7.93
C SER A 56 9.12 -16.42 6.92
N SER A 57 8.60 -17.64 6.75
CA SER A 57 7.42 -17.93 5.92
C SER A 57 6.12 -17.38 6.53
N LEU A 58 5.94 -17.50 7.84
CA LEU A 58 4.80 -16.95 8.60
C LEU A 58 4.85 -15.42 8.61
N LEU A 59 6.01 -14.82 8.81
CA LEU A 59 6.19 -13.38 8.69
C LEU A 59 5.96 -12.94 7.25
N SER A 60 6.48 -13.65 6.24
CA SER A 60 6.28 -13.33 4.83
C SER A 60 4.82 -13.49 4.39
N SER A 61 4.07 -14.45 4.94
CA SER A 61 2.63 -14.61 4.65
C SER A 61 1.78 -13.57 5.38
N GLN A 62 2.14 -13.21 6.63
CA GLN A 62 1.52 -12.09 7.33
C GLN A 62 1.88 -10.75 6.69
N LEU A 63 3.08 -10.59 6.13
CA LEU A 63 3.51 -9.42 5.36
C LEU A 63 2.97 -9.43 3.94
N ALA A 64 2.76 -10.57 3.27
CA ALA A 64 2.11 -10.66 1.95
C ALA A 64 0.60 -10.38 2.03
N SER A 65 0.06 -10.24 3.24
CA SER A 65 -1.17 -9.47 3.47
C SER A 65 -1.01 -7.96 3.20
N SER A 66 0.20 -7.49 2.83
CA SER A 66 0.45 -6.26 2.11
C SER A 66 -0.23 -6.38 0.75
N LYS A 67 -1.52 -6.06 0.77
CA LYS A 67 -2.41 -5.99 -0.38
C LYS A 67 -1.65 -5.40 -1.56
N VAL A 68 -1.44 -6.21 -2.61
CA VAL A 68 -0.94 -5.70 -3.90
C VAL A 68 -1.84 -4.54 -4.28
N THR A 69 -1.27 -3.35 -4.48
CA THR A 69 -2.03 -2.16 -4.84
C THR A 69 -2.06 -1.98 -6.35
N ARG A 70 -3.17 -1.44 -6.85
CA ARG A 70 -3.32 -0.95 -8.23
C ARG A 70 -3.44 0.57 -8.19
N THR A 71 -2.73 1.22 -9.09
CA THR A 71 -2.73 2.67 -9.23
C THR A 71 -3.70 3.08 -10.33
N TYR A 72 -4.56 4.05 -10.01
CA TYR A 72 -5.49 4.69 -10.93
C TYR A 72 -5.19 6.18 -11.06
N THR A 73 -5.29 6.71 -12.28
CA THR A 73 -5.45 8.15 -12.51
C THR A 73 -6.94 8.45 -12.51
N ALA A 74 -7.38 9.26 -11.55
CA ALA A 74 -8.78 9.62 -11.35
C ALA A 74 -9.07 11.03 -11.86
N PHE A 75 -10.27 11.20 -12.40
CA PHE A 75 -10.77 12.46 -12.93
C PHE A 75 -12.02 12.84 -12.13
N CYS A 76 -11.95 13.91 -11.35
CA CYS A 76 -13.05 14.36 -10.50
C CYS A 76 -13.47 15.80 -10.83
N HIS A 77 -14.74 16.12 -10.64
CA HIS A 77 -15.28 17.48 -10.77
C HIS A 77 -16.37 17.75 -9.73
N ALA A 78 -16.71 19.02 -9.54
CA ALA A 78 -17.82 19.42 -8.69
C ALA A 78 -19.14 19.28 -9.45
N THR A 79 -20.19 18.80 -8.77
CA THR A 79 -21.54 18.57 -9.32
C THR A 79 -22.20 19.84 -9.89
N ASN A 80 -21.77 21.02 -9.46
CA ASN A 80 -22.29 22.28 -9.96
C ASN A 80 -21.81 22.61 -11.39
N GLY A 81 -20.97 21.77 -12.01
CA GLY A 81 -20.50 21.92 -13.39
C GLY A 81 -19.58 23.14 -13.61
N ILE A 82 -19.33 23.93 -12.57
CA ILE A 82 -18.55 25.17 -12.63
C ILE A 82 -17.25 24.91 -11.87
N GLY A 83 -16.21 24.46 -12.57
CA GLY A 83 -14.92 24.21 -11.94
C GLY A 83 -13.87 23.56 -12.84
N THR A 84 -12.65 23.52 -12.33
CA THR A 84 -11.49 22.82 -12.91
C THR A 84 -11.61 21.32 -12.64
N ILE A 85 -11.35 20.49 -13.66
CA ILE A 85 -11.25 19.03 -13.48
C ILE A 85 -10.03 18.76 -12.61
N TRP A 86 -10.24 18.07 -11.49
CA TRP A 86 -9.17 17.54 -10.67
C TRP A 86 -8.67 16.23 -11.27
N ILE A 87 -7.36 16.12 -11.42
CA ILE A 87 -6.68 14.92 -11.92
C ILE A 87 -5.64 14.53 -10.89
N GLY A 88 -5.71 13.29 -10.41
CA GLY A 88 -4.76 12.80 -9.42
C GLY A 88 -4.63 11.29 -9.43
N THR A 89 -3.57 10.79 -8.81
CA THR A 89 -3.27 9.36 -8.71
C THR A 89 -3.76 8.80 -7.38
N ILE A 90 -4.43 7.65 -7.43
CA ILE A 90 -4.97 6.94 -6.27
C ILE A 90 -4.45 5.50 -6.29
N GLU A 91 -4.03 5.00 -5.14
CA GLU A 91 -3.60 3.62 -4.97
C GLU A 91 -4.64 2.86 -4.14
N VAL A 92 -5.18 1.79 -4.70
CA VAL A 92 -6.14 0.94 -4.00
C VAL A 92 -5.63 -0.49 -3.92
N PRO A 93 -5.89 -1.20 -2.82
CA PRO A 93 -5.74 -2.65 -2.79
C PRO A 93 -6.46 -3.34 -3.94
N ILE A 94 -5.79 -4.25 -4.63
CA ILE A 94 -6.44 -5.17 -5.56
C ILE A 94 -7.44 -6.01 -4.78
N GLN A 95 -8.67 -6.06 -5.29
CA GLN A 95 -9.75 -6.87 -4.72
C GLN A 95 -10.09 -8.05 -5.63
N ASP A 96 -10.82 -9.03 -5.08
CA ASP A 96 -11.29 -10.20 -5.84
C ASP A 96 -12.24 -9.80 -6.99
N TYR A 97 -12.98 -8.70 -6.80
CA TYR A 97 -13.88 -8.13 -7.80
C TYR A 97 -13.42 -6.74 -8.23
N ARG A 98 -13.39 -6.54 -9.56
CA ARG A 98 -12.96 -5.28 -10.17
C ARG A 98 -13.90 -4.12 -9.86
N GLU A 99 -15.19 -4.39 -9.65
CA GLU A 99 -16.20 -3.39 -9.30
C GLU A 99 -15.96 -2.81 -7.89
N ASP A 100 -15.74 -3.67 -6.89
CA ASP A 100 -15.44 -3.25 -5.51
C ASP A 100 -14.15 -2.42 -5.43
N GLU A 101 -13.17 -2.77 -6.26
CA GLU A 101 -11.93 -2.03 -6.41
C GLU A 101 -12.16 -0.64 -7.01
N GLN A 102 -12.97 -0.55 -8.08
CA GLN A 102 -13.32 0.71 -8.73
C GLN A 102 -14.16 1.62 -7.83
N GLU A 103 -15.06 1.04 -7.02
CA GLU A 103 -15.84 1.79 -6.03
C GLU A 103 -14.92 2.39 -4.96
N SER A 104 -13.98 1.58 -4.45
CA SER A 104 -12.95 2.05 -3.50
C SER A 104 -12.08 3.15 -4.10
N ALA A 105 -11.63 2.99 -5.35
CA ALA A 105 -10.82 3.99 -6.06
C ALA A 105 -11.60 5.30 -6.27
N THR A 106 -12.87 5.20 -6.64
CA THR A 106 -13.78 6.35 -6.80
C THR A 106 -13.97 7.09 -5.48
N TYR A 107 -14.20 6.37 -4.38
CA TYR A 107 -14.34 6.97 -3.05
C TYR A 107 -13.05 7.70 -2.62
N GLN A 108 -11.90 7.04 -2.79
CA GLN A 108 -10.60 7.64 -2.45
C GLN A 108 -10.26 8.85 -3.33
N ALA A 109 -10.59 8.82 -4.62
CA ALA A 109 -10.44 9.95 -5.54
C ALA A 109 -11.25 11.16 -5.09
N ARG A 110 -12.52 10.96 -4.70
CA ARG A 110 -13.37 12.04 -4.18
C ARG A 110 -12.80 12.62 -2.88
N CYS A 111 -12.29 11.77 -1.98
CA CYS A 111 -11.62 12.21 -0.76
C CYS A 111 -10.31 12.98 -1.01
N ALA A 112 -9.53 12.59 -2.02
CA ALA A 112 -8.29 13.29 -2.39
C ALA A 112 -8.61 14.66 -3.02
N CYS A 113 -9.55 14.69 -3.97
CA CYS A 113 -10.05 15.90 -4.60
C CYS A 113 -10.54 16.93 -3.57
N ALA A 114 -11.39 16.52 -2.63
CA ALA A 114 -11.86 17.40 -1.57
C ALA A 114 -10.72 17.97 -0.70
N ARG A 115 -9.69 17.16 -0.37
CA ARG A 115 -8.52 17.62 0.39
C ARG A 115 -7.74 18.68 -0.37
N ASP A 116 -7.50 18.46 -1.66
CA ASP A 116 -6.76 19.40 -2.51
C ASP A 116 -7.52 20.72 -2.71
N TRP A 117 -8.85 20.68 -2.71
CA TRP A 117 -9.70 21.87 -2.70
C TRP A 117 -9.85 22.52 -1.33
N GLY A 118 -9.09 22.07 -0.32
CA GLY A 118 -9.07 22.65 1.01
C GLY A 118 -10.32 22.35 1.84
N ARG A 119 -11.15 21.37 1.44
CA ARG A 119 -12.22 20.86 2.30
C ARG A 119 -11.59 20.06 3.43
N HIS A 120 -11.94 20.38 4.68
CA HIS A 120 -11.34 19.75 5.85
C HIS A 120 -11.91 18.34 6.04
N ILE A 121 -11.13 17.34 5.62
CA ILE A 121 -11.51 15.93 5.71
C ILE A 121 -10.79 15.31 6.91
N ASP A 122 -11.54 14.67 7.80
CA ASP A 122 -11.10 14.18 9.11
C ASP A 122 -10.29 12.85 9.15
N PRO A 123 -9.72 12.27 8.09
CA PRO A 123 -9.42 10.81 7.99
C PRO A 123 -10.16 9.72 8.82
N GLU A 124 -10.68 9.94 10.03
CA GLU A 124 -11.12 8.91 11.00
C GLU A 124 -12.66 8.79 11.10
N SER A 125 -13.44 9.72 10.52
CA SER A 125 -14.91 9.64 10.58
C SER A 125 -15.52 8.42 9.86
N GLU A 126 -16.40 7.69 10.54
CA GLU A 126 -17.05 6.44 10.09
C GLU A 126 -18.32 6.64 9.21
N SER A 127 -18.76 7.87 8.93
CA SER A 127 -20.02 8.17 8.23
C SER A 127 -19.82 8.47 6.73
N PRO A 128 -20.83 8.27 5.86
CA PRO A 128 -20.74 8.76 4.48
C PRO A 128 -20.66 10.30 4.52
N ARG A 129 -19.51 10.83 4.11
CA ARG A 129 -19.18 12.25 4.25
C ARG A 129 -20.00 13.08 3.25
N GLU A 130 -20.93 13.90 3.76
CA GLU A 130 -21.69 14.86 2.94
C GLU A 130 -20.76 15.81 2.17
N ASP A 131 -19.57 16.08 2.71
CA ASP A 131 -18.56 16.99 2.12
C ASP A 131 -17.99 16.52 0.78
N ILE A 132 -18.11 15.23 0.44
CA ILE A 132 -17.70 14.68 -0.87
C ILE A 132 -18.89 14.37 -1.78
N CYS A 133 -20.14 14.52 -1.31
CA CYS A 133 -21.35 14.27 -2.12
C CYS A 133 -21.45 15.19 -3.34
N GLU A 134 -20.88 16.38 -3.25
CA GLU A 134 -20.80 17.34 -4.35
C GLU A 134 -19.62 17.06 -5.31
N ILE A 135 -18.81 16.03 -5.06
CA ILE A 135 -17.68 15.66 -5.92
C ILE A 135 -18.04 14.38 -6.65
N VAL A 136 -18.00 14.44 -7.97
CA VAL A 136 -18.23 13.31 -8.87
C VAL A 136 -16.90 12.86 -9.44
N CYS A 137 -16.64 11.55 -9.42
CA CYS A 137 -15.54 10.95 -10.15
C CYS A 137 -16.05 10.55 -11.54
N MET A 138 -15.64 11.30 -12.56
CA MET A 138 -16.04 11.08 -13.95
C MET A 138 -15.31 9.90 -14.56
N GLY A 139 -14.13 9.53 -14.05
CA GLY A 139 -13.43 8.38 -14.59
C GLY A 139 -12.21 7.94 -13.81
N LEU A 140 -11.82 6.70 -14.09
CA LEU A 140 -10.61 6.06 -13.59
C LEU A 140 -9.85 5.48 -14.77
N ALA A 141 -8.55 5.76 -14.87
CA ALA A 141 -7.65 5.16 -15.84
C ALA A 141 -6.57 4.34 -15.13
N GLU A 142 -6.31 3.13 -15.61
CA GLU A 142 -5.26 2.23 -15.14
C GLU A 142 -4.02 2.36 -16.03
N GLY A 143 -2.86 2.58 -15.42
CA GLY A 143 -1.59 2.75 -16.15
C GLY A 143 -1.61 3.93 -17.13
N ASP A 144 -0.94 3.78 -18.27
CA ASP A 144 -0.70 4.91 -19.18
C ASP A 144 -1.95 5.34 -19.99
N VAL A 145 -2.96 4.48 -20.19
CA VAL A 145 -4.07 4.82 -21.12
C VAL A 145 -5.38 4.02 -20.93
N SER A 146 -5.47 3.03 -20.05
CA SER A 146 -6.65 2.14 -20.02
C SER A 146 -7.79 2.74 -19.19
N ILE A 147 -8.84 3.26 -19.83
CA ILE A 147 -10.03 3.75 -19.12
C ILE A 147 -10.77 2.57 -18.49
N ALA A 148 -10.72 2.48 -17.17
CA ALA A 148 -11.35 1.44 -16.38
C ALA A 148 -12.83 1.75 -16.09
N MET A 149 -13.17 3.04 -15.99
CA MET A 149 -14.52 3.54 -15.75
C MET A 149 -14.64 4.96 -16.32
N TRP A 150 -15.79 5.27 -16.94
CA TRP A 150 -16.15 6.62 -17.33
C TRP A 150 -17.65 6.86 -17.11
N ASN A 151 -18.01 8.00 -16.53
CA ASN A 151 -19.38 8.44 -16.28
C ASN A 151 -19.50 9.95 -16.56
N ASP A 152 -20.17 10.30 -17.64
CA ASP A 152 -20.42 11.66 -18.12
C ASP A 152 -21.84 12.18 -17.81
N SER A 153 -22.67 11.39 -17.12
CA SER A 153 -24.06 11.76 -16.78
C SER A 153 -24.21 13.03 -15.92
N HIS A 154 -23.09 13.56 -15.42
CA HIS A 154 -23.04 14.76 -14.57
C HIS A 154 -22.55 16.01 -15.32
N LEU A 155 -22.34 15.93 -16.65
CA LEU A 155 -21.87 17.02 -17.50
C LEU A 155 -22.99 17.69 -18.34
N GLU A 156 -24.24 17.21 -18.23
CA GLU A 156 -25.43 17.78 -18.91
C GLU A 156 -26.11 18.92 -18.15
#